data_AF-H2XYL8-F1
#
_entry.id   AF-H2XYL8-F1
#
_cell.length_a   1.000
_cell.length_b   1.000
_cell.length_c   1.000
_cell.angle_alpha   90.00
_cell.angle_beta   90.00
_cell.angle_gamma   90.00
#
_symmetry.space_group_name_H-M   'P 1'
#
loop_
_entity.id
_entity.type
_entity.pdbx_description
1 polymer ?
#
loop_
_entity_poly.entity_id
_entity_poly.type
_entity_poly.pdbx_seq_one_letter_code
_entity_poly.pdbx_strand_id
1 'polypeptide(L)'
;MVEIPHEYTDLADTWTQAFGWEMVSCLFSTHPNVRENALRRLSHDITGALLTNSQMSDTNDDRTSDDSDSSMRGAVGGTSSSLSSNAYLASCCAILAMVCSDPEYRVYITALRTLRAMMAYTQCRTNNDVTAFQRLLAPVIETILFKCADSNRRNVQLSVST
;
A
#
# COMPACT_ATOMS: atom_id res chain seq x y z
N MET A 1 -6.54 0.30 -22.64
CA MET A 1 -6.11 -0.80 -21.76
C MET A 1 -4.61 -0.62 -21.55
N VAL A 2 -4.14 -0.53 -20.31
CA VAL A 2 -2.70 -0.37 -20.03
C VAL A 2 -2.13 -1.78 -19.88
N GLU A 3 -1.16 -2.14 -20.72
CA GLU A 3 -0.47 -3.43 -20.61
C GLU A 3 0.67 -3.33 -19.59
N ILE A 4 0.84 -4.38 -18.80
CA ILE A 4 1.91 -4.49 -17.82
C ILE A 4 3.16 -5.02 -18.56
N PRO A 5 4.32 -4.36 -18.46
CA PRO A 5 5.53 -4.84 -19.13
C PRO A 5 5.90 -6.26 -18.68
N HIS A 6 6.44 -7.07 -19.59
CA HIS A 6 6.77 -8.49 -19.33
C HIS A 6 7.78 -8.69 -18.17
N GLU A 7 8.62 -7.70 -17.91
CA GLU A 7 9.58 -7.67 -16.80
C GLU A 7 8.91 -7.72 -15.42
N TYR A 8 7.65 -7.28 -15.35
CA TYR A 8 6.88 -7.18 -14.12
C TYR A 8 5.80 -8.26 -14.01
N THR A 9 5.70 -9.22 -14.92
CA THR A 9 4.54 -10.14 -14.96
C THR A 9 4.40 -10.94 -13.67
N ASP A 10 5.47 -11.54 -13.17
CA ASP A 10 5.44 -12.36 -11.94
C ASP A 10 5.09 -11.53 -10.69
N LEU A 11 5.62 -10.30 -10.60
CA LEU A 11 5.32 -9.37 -9.51
C LEU A 11 3.89 -8.84 -9.61
N ALA A 12 3.45 -8.51 -10.82
CA ALA A 12 2.14 -7.96 -11.10
C ALA A 12 1.02 -8.96 -10.84
N ASP A 13 1.26 -10.27 -10.99
CA ASP A 13 0.29 -11.30 -10.59
C ASP A 13 0.03 -11.26 -9.09
N THR A 14 1.10 -11.16 -8.28
CA THR A 14 0.98 -11.04 -6.82
C THR A 14 0.27 -9.75 -6.43
N TRP A 15 0.61 -8.63 -7.07
CA TRP A 15 -0.04 -7.34 -6.81
C TRP A 15 -1.51 -7.33 -7.25
N THR A 16 -1.82 -8.00 -8.36
CA THR A 16 -3.17 -8.14 -8.92
C THR A 16 -4.05 -8.98 -8.00
N GLN A 17 -3.50 -10.03 -7.40
CA GLN A 17 -4.20 -10.81 -6.38
C GLN A 17 -4.52 -9.99 -5.12
N ALA A 18 -3.61 -9.08 -4.72
CA ALA A 18 -3.81 -8.22 -3.56
C ALA A 18 -4.80 -7.06 -3.84
N PHE A 19 -4.56 -6.28 -4.90
CA PHE A 19 -5.23 -4.99 -5.11
C PHE A 19 -6.08 -4.90 -6.39
N GLY A 20 -6.15 -5.99 -7.16
CA GLY A 20 -6.90 -6.06 -8.41
C GLY A 20 -6.16 -5.49 -9.61
N TRP A 21 -6.42 -6.10 -10.76
CA TRP A 21 -5.75 -5.80 -12.03
C TRP A 21 -5.92 -4.33 -12.45
N GLU A 22 -7.11 -3.77 -12.25
CA GLU A 22 -7.43 -2.41 -12.71
C GLU A 22 -6.57 -1.36 -12.03
N MET A 23 -6.32 -1.53 -10.73
CA MET A 23 -5.44 -0.63 -9.98
C MET A 23 -4.00 -0.83 -10.42
N VAL A 24 -3.54 -2.08 -10.47
CA VAL A 24 -2.13 -2.42 -10.80
C VAL A 24 -1.76 -1.94 -12.20
N SER A 25 -2.59 -2.19 -13.21
CA SER A 25 -2.36 -1.71 -14.58
C SER A 25 -2.27 -0.19 -14.67
N CYS A 26 -3.04 0.55 -13.85
CA CYS A 26 -2.98 2.01 -13.83
C CYS A 26 -1.63 2.55 -13.30
N LEU A 27 -0.89 1.78 -12.48
CA LEU A 27 0.45 2.17 -12.02
C LEU A 27 1.47 2.24 -13.17
N PHE A 28 1.24 1.47 -14.24
CA PHE A 28 2.10 1.46 -15.43
C PHE A 28 1.65 2.48 -16.51
N SER A 29 0.65 3.30 -16.22
CA SER A 29 0.16 4.30 -17.18
C SER A 29 1.24 5.35 -17.50
N THR A 30 1.35 5.74 -18.76
CA THR A 30 2.19 6.89 -19.17
C THR A 30 1.69 8.21 -18.56
N HIS A 31 0.41 8.28 -18.18
CA HIS A 31 -0.19 9.48 -17.62
C HIS A 31 0.02 9.56 -16.09
N PRO A 32 0.71 10.61 -15.59
CA PRO A 32 1.00 10.72 -14.16
C PRO A 32 -0.26 10.83 -13.30
N ASN A 33 -1.32 11.48 -13.78
CA ASN A 33 -2.59 11.59 -13.06
C ASN A 33 -3.25 10.22 -12.83
N VAL A 34 -3.09 9.29 -13.76
CA VAL A 34 -3.64 7.92 -13.65
C VAL A 34 -2.84 7.14 -12.60
N ARG A 35 -1.51 7.22 -12.65
CA ARG A 35 -0.63 6.61 -11.63
C ARG A 35 -0.91 7.19 -10.23
N GLU A 36 -1.08 8.51 -10.13
CA GLU A 36 -1.41 9.19 -8.88
C GLU A 36 -2.78 8.73 -8.32
N ASN A 37 -3.80 8.62 -9.17
CA ASN A 37 -5.11 8.10 -8.77
C ASN A 37 -5.01 6.65 -8.29
N ALA A 38 -4.22 5.80 -8.97
CA ALA A 38 -3.99 4.43 -8.55
C ALA A 38 -3.31 4.36 -7.17
N LEU A 39 -2.33 5.23 -6.91
CA LEU A 39 -1.70 5.32 -5.58
C LEU A 39 -2.64 5.80 -4.48
N ARG A 40 -3.56 6.71 -4.79
CA ARG A 40 -4.60 7.13 -3.83
C ARG A 40 -5.55 5.97 -3.51
N ARG A 41 -5.92 5.16 -4.51
CA ARG A 41 -6.69 3.92 -4.31
C ARG A 41 -5.91 2.91 -3.47
N LEU A 42 -4.65 2.65 -3.81
CA LEU A 42 -3.76 1.77 -3.04
C LEU A 42 -3.69 2.17 -1.56
N SER A 43 -3.55 3.47 -1.27
CA SER A 43 -3.52 3.98 0.11
C SER A 43 -4.81 3.70 0.87
N HIS A 44 -5.96 3.82 0.22
CA HIS A 44 -7.25 3.52 0.83
C HIS A 44 -7.38 2.01 1.10
N ASP A 45 -7.05 1.19 0.12
CA ASP A 45 -7.19 -0.27 0.19
C ASP A 45 -6.29 -0.88 1.27
N ILE A 46 -5.01 -0.47 1.34
CA ILE A 46 -4.09 -0.97 2.38
C ILE A 46 -4.51 -0.50 3.79
N THR A 47 -4.97 0.73 3.92
CA THR A 47 -5.44 1.25 5.22
C THR A 47 -6.68 0.49 5.69
N GLY A 48 -7.64 0.25 4.79
CA GLY A 48 -8.83 -0.55 5.08
C GLY A 48 -8.48 -1.98 5.48
N ALA A 49 -7.54 -2.62 4.78
CA ALA A 49 -7.06 -3.96 5.12
C ALA A 49 -6.37 -4.02 6.48
N LEU A 50 -5.57 -3.00 6.84
CA LEU A 50 -4.87 -2.98 8.14
C LEU A 50 -5.83 -2.69 9.32
N LEU A 51 -6.83 -1.82 9.11
CA LEU A 51 -7.84 -1.51 10.13
C LEU A 51 -8.77 -2.69 10.42
N THR A 52 -9.23 -3.40 9.40
CA THR A 52 -10.07 -4.60 9.57
C THR A 52 -9.34 -5.70 10.35
N ASN A 53 -8.06 -5.92 10.06
CA ASN A 53 -7.22 -6.83 10.83
C ASN A 53 -7.03 -6.38 12.29
N SER A 54 -6.99 -5.07 12.54
CA SER A 54 -6.87 -4.51 13.89
C SER A 54 -8.13 -4.75 14.73
N GLN A 55 -9.32 -4.61 14.14
CA GLN A 55 -10.59 -4.81 14.85
C GLN A 55 -10.85 -6.29 15.19
N MET A 56 -10.35 -7.22 14.37
CA MET A 56 -10.48 -8.65 14.63
C MET A 56 -9.68 -9.12 15.86
N SER A 57 -8.58 -8.43 16.21
CA SER A 57 -7.79 -8.76 17.41
C SER A 57 -8.40 -8.31 18.73
N ASP A 58 -9.31 -7.32 18.71
CA ASP A 58 -9.88 -6.71 19.92
C ASP A 58 -11.24 -7.34 20.33
N THR A 59 -11.82 -8.23 19.51
CA THR A 59 -13.16 -8.82 19.76
C THR A 59 -13.14 -10.11 20.61
N ASN A 60 -12.00 -10.50 21.16
CA ASN A 60 -11.87 -11.66 22.05
C ASN A 60 -12.06 -11.37 23.55
N ASP A 61 -12.41 -10.14 23.93
CA ASP A 61 -12.80 -9.79 25.30
C ASP A 61 -14.32 -9.66 25.43
N ASP A 62 -14.91 -10.66 26.09
CA ASP A 62 -16.10 -10.64 26.95
C ASP A 62 -17.16 -9.54 26.71
N ARG A 63 -18.34 -9.91 26.17
CA ARG A 63 -19.63 -9.80 26.90
C ARG A 63 -20.88 -10.25 26.13
N THR A 64 -21.69 -10.95 26.89
CA THR A 64 -23.10 -11.33 26.80
C THR A 64 -24.07 -10.33 26.14
N SER A 65 -24.91 -10.85 25.24
CA SER A 65 -26.33 -10.52 24.93
C SER A 65 -26.85 -9.09 25.17
N ASP A 66 -27.31 -8.41 24.10
CA ASP A 66 -28.75 -8.11 23.93
C ASP A 66 -29.11 -7.61 22.52
N ASP A 67 -30.39 -7.81 22.20
CA ASP A 67 -31.13 -7.62 20.95
C ASP A 67 -31.11 -6.18 20.40
N SER A 68 -31.04 -6.01 19.06
CA SER A 68 -31.70 -4.93 18.29
C SER A 68 -31.38 -4.95 16.79
N ASP A 69 -32.46 -5.05 16.02
CA ASP A 69 -32.65 -4.84 14.59
C ASP A 69 -31.89 -3.64 13.96
N SER A 70 -31.18 -3.89 12.85
CA SER A 70 -30.94 -2.87 11.82
C SER A 70 -30.54 -3.47 10.46
N SER A 71 -31.56 -3.65 9.63
CA SER A 71 -31.63 -3.38 8.18
C SER A 71 -30.34 -3.26 7.35
N MET A 72 -30.26 -4.12 6.32
CA MET A 72 -29.35 -4.11 5.18
C MET A 72 -29.31 -2.78 4.41
N ARG A 73 -28.09 -2.34 4.03
CA ARG A 73 -27.62 -1.87 2.69
C ARG A 73 -26.40 -0.94 2.87
N GLY A 74 -25.24 -1.13 2.24
CA GLY A 74 -24.84 -2.10 1.23
C GLY A 74 -23.34 -2.10 0.93
N ALA A 75 -22.89 -3.25 0.43
CA ALA A 75 -21.77 -3.52 -0.47
C ALA A 75 -20.41 -2.84 -0.19
N VAL A 76 -19.65 -3.46 0.70
CA VAL A 76 -18.18 -3.43 0.67
C VAL A 76 -17.73 -4.03 -0.65
N GLY A 77 -17.17 -3.19 -1.53
CA GLY A 77 -16.32 -3.63 -2.63
C GLY A 77 -15.00 -4.10 -2.07
N GLY A 78 -14.95 -5.36 -1.64
CA GLY A 78 -13.73 -6.04 -1.22
C GLY A 78 -13.76 -7.45 -1.77
N THR A 79 -13.19 -7.64 -2.96
CA THR A 79 -12.82 -8.97 -3.46
C THR A 79 -12.01 -9.66 -2.36
N SER A 80 -12.66 -10.58 -1.65
CA SER A 80 -12.08 -11.32 -0.54
C SER A 80 -11.25 -12.46 -1.12
N SER A 81 -10.13 -12.12 -1.76
CA SER A 81 -9.03 -13.06 -1.94
C SER A 81 -8.39 -13.22 -0.56
N SER A 82 -8.38 -14.45 -0.01
CA SER A 82 -7.85 -14.77 1.31
C SER A 82 -6.32 -14.70 1.36
N LEU A 83 -5.72 -13.55 1.00
CA LEU A 83 -4.30 -13.30 1.20
C LEU A 83 -4.06 -12.92 2.66
N SER A 84 -2.93 -13.38 3.19
CA SER A 84 -2.50 -12.98 4.54
C SER A 84 -2.24 -11.47 4.56
N SER A 85 -2.51 -10.83 5.70
CA SER A 85 -2.18 -9.40 5.93
C SER A 85 -0.71 -9.08 5.57
N ASN A 86 0.19 -10.03 5.82
CA ASN A 86 1.59 -9.94 5.44
C ASN A 86 1.81 -9.87 3.91
N ALA A 87 1.05 -10.64 3.12
CA ALA A 87 1.13 -10.58 1.66
C ALA A 87 0.62 -9.24 1.09
N TYR A 88 -0.40 -8.64 1.71
CA TYR A 88 -0.86 -7.28 1.38
C TYR A 88 0.21 -6.23 1.64
N LEU A 89 0.85 -6.28 2.82
CA LEU A 89 1.94 -5.39 3.19
C LEU A 89 3.15 -5.55 2.27
N ALA A 90 3.56 -6.80 1.99
CA ALA A 90 4.67 -7.08 1.09
C ALA A 90 4.40 -6.55 -0.33
N SER A 91 3.19 -6.74 -0.85
CA SER A 91 2.78 -6.21 -2.16
C SER A 91 2.77 -4.68 -2.17
N CYS A 92 2.26 -4.04 -1.11
CA CYS A 92 2.26 -2.58 -0.98
C CYS A 92 3.70 -2.03 -0.95
N CYS A 93 4.60 -2.64 -0.17
CA CYS A 93 6.00 -2.22 -0.11
C CYS A 93 6.71 -2.39 -1.47
N ALA A 94 6.46 -3.48 -2.18
CA ALA A 94 7.03 -3.70 -3.51
C ALA A 94 6.54 -2.66 -4.53
N ILE A 95 5.24 -2.35 -4.52
CA ILE A 95 4.67 -1.26 -5.35
C ILE A 95 5.30 0.08 -4.97
N LEU A 96 5.41 0.38 -3.67
CA LEU A 96 6.00 1.62 -3.18
C LEU A 96 7.47 1.78 -3.61
N ALA A 97 8.26 0.71 -3.59
CA ALA A 97 9.63 0.75 -4.08
C ALA A 97 9.69 1.15 -5.57
N MET A 98 8.79 0.60 -6.38
CA MET A 98 8.68 0.96 -7.80
C MET A 98 8.22 2.42 -7.99
N VAL A 99 7.13 2.84 -7.34
CA VAL A 99 6.57 4.18 -7.55
C VAL A 99 7.34 5.31 -6.86
N CYS A 100 8.17 5.00 -5.85
CA CYS A 100 9.10 5.97 -5.29
C CYS A 100 10.19 6.36 -6.29
N SER A 101 10.44 5.53 -7.32
CA SER A 101 11.35 5.86 -8.42
C SER A 101 10.71 6.74 -9.50
N ASP A 102 9.40 7.07 -9.40
CA ASP A 102 8.68 7.78 -10.46
C ASP A 102 9.37 9.12 -10.82
N PRO A 103 9.50 9.46 -12.12
CA PRO A 103 10.08 10.72 -12.54
C PRO A 103 9.19 11.92 -12.18
N GLU A 104 7.88 11.74 -12.06
CA GLU A 104 6.94 12.81 -11.80
C GLU A 104 6.84 13.13 -10.31
N TYR A 105 7.15 14.38 -9.95
CA TYR A 105 7.17 14.85 -8.56
C TYR A 105 5.85 14.63 -7.80
N ARG A 106 4.69 14.82 -8.46
CA ARG A 106 3.37 14.65 -7.81
C ARG A 106 3.08 13.19 -7.48
N VAL A 107 3.52 12.27 -8.34
CA VAL A 107 3.40 10.83 -8.11
C VAL A 107 4.31 10.44 -6.94
N TYR A 108 5.55 10.94 -6.92
CA TYR A 108 6.48 10.71 -5.80
C TYR A 108 5.91 11.19 -4.45
N ILE A 109 5.38 12.41 -4.36
CA ILE A 109 4.71 12.90 -3.13
C ILE A 109 3.58 11.95 -2.70
N THR A 110 2.78 11.47 -3.66
CA THR A 110 1.66 10.59 -3.37
C THR A 110 2.14 9.23 -2.87
N ALA A 111 3.23 8.69 -3.44
CA ALA A 111 3.88 7.48 -2.96
C ALA A 111 4.34 7.63 -1.50
N LEU A 112 5.00 8.75 -1.14
CA LEU A 112 5.43 9.00 0.24
C LEU A 112 4.26 9.17 1.21
N ARG A 113 3.15 9.78 0.77
CA ARG A 113 1.92 9.86 1.57
C ARG A 113 1.32 8.47 1.80
N THR A 114 1.31 7.61 0.79
CA THR A 114 0.87 6.22 0.90
C THR A 114 1.77 5.42 1.84
N LEU A 115 3.09 5.58 1.74
CA LEU A 115 4.06 4.98 2.68
C LEU A 115 3.75 5.39 4.12
N ARG A 116 3.57 6.69 4.38
CA ARG A 116 3.23 7.21 5.71
C ARG A 116 1.92 6.63 6.24
N ALA A 117 0.89 6.57 5.39
CA ALA A 117 -0.40 6.00 5.77
C ALA A 117 -0.25 4.52 6.13
N MET A 118 0.40 3.72 5.28
CA MET A 118 0.67 2.31 5.55
C MET A 118 1.41 2.11 6.88
N MET A 119 2.49 2.87 7.12
CA MET A 119 3.25 2.79 8.37
C MET A 119 2.42 3.16 9.59
N ALA A 120 1.55 4.16 9.49
CA ALA A 120 0.70 4.60 10.61
C ALA A 120 -0.32 3.54 11.06
N TYR A 121 -0.76 2.66 10.15
CA TYR A 121 -1.72 1.60 10.45
C TYR A 121 -1.09 0.21 10.58
N THR A 122 0.21 0.07 10.32
CA THR A 122 0.92 -1.21 10.49
C THR A 122 1.16 -1.47 11.97
N GLN A 123 0.63 -2.57 12.48
CA GLN A 123 0.88 -2.99 13.86
C GLN A 123 2.22 -3.71 13.98
N CYS A 124 3.16 -3.15 14.74
CA CYS A 124 4.40 -3.81 15.13
C CYS A 124 4.41 -3.97 16.65
N ARG A 125 4.01 -5.14 17.17
CA ARG A 125 3.90 -5.38 18.62
C ARG A 125 5.15 -6.03 19.20
N THR A 126 5.88 -6.77 18.38
CA THR A 126 7.11 -7.47 18.78
C THR A 126 8.32 -7.00 17.97
N ASN A 127 9.52 -7.25 18.51
CA ASN A 127 10.77 -7.00 17.78
C ASN A 127 10.87 -7.83 16.48
N ASN A 128 10.24 -9.00 16.45
CA ASN A 128 10.18 -9.83 15.24
C ASN A 128 9.32 -9.16 14.15
N ASP A 129 8.20 -8.55 14.51
CA ASP A 129 7.34 -7.82 13.57
C ASP A 129 8.07 -6.61 13.00
N VAL A 130 8.78 -5.85 13.86
CA VAL A 130 9.61 -4.72 13.43
C VAL A 130 10.68 -5.20 12.44
N THR A 131 11.37 -6.28 12.76
CA THR A 131 12.44 -6.82 11.90
C THR A 131 11.87 -7.34 10.57
N ALA A 132 10.72 -8.00 10.59
CA ALA A 132 10.04 -8.47 9.37
C ALA A 132 9.60 -7.30 8.50
N PHE A 133 9.01 -6.27 9.11
CA PHE A 133 8.56 -5.07 8.40
C PHE A 133 9.72 -4.25 7.83
N GLN A 134 10.84 -4.13 8.55
CA GLN A 134 12.07 -3.52 8.06
C GLN A 134 12.60 -4.20 6.80
N ARG A 135 12.53 -5.54 6.71
CA ARG A 135 12.92 -6.27 5.49
C ARG A 135 12.02 -5.95 4.31
N LEU A 136 10.72 -5.79 4.54
CA LEU A 136 9.76 -5.38 3.50
C LEU A 136 9.99 -3.93 3.05
N LEU A 137 10.33 -3.03 3.99
CA LEU A 137 10.59 -1.62 3.71
C LEU A 137 11.94 -1.35 3.06
N ALA A 138 12.94 -2.21 3.24
CA ALA A 138 14.28 -2.04 2.72
C ALA A 138 14.34 -1.52 1.25
N PRO A 139 13.66 -2.13 0.26
CA PRO A 139 13.69 -1.64 -1.12
C PRO A 139 13.06 -0.24 -1.31
N VAL A 140 12.09 0.13 -0.47
CA VAL A 140 11.49 1.48 -0.49
C VAL A 140 12.51 2.50 0.02
N ILE A 141 13.19 2.19 1.12
CA ILE A 141 14.21 3.06 1.72
C ILE A 141 15.40 3.22 0.76
N GLU A 142 15.88 2.15 0.15
CA GLU A 142 16.94 2.21 -0.87
C GLU A 142 16.56 3.17 -2.00
N THR A 143 15.33 3.09 -2.49
CA THR A 143 14.82 3.99 -3.53
C THR A 143 14.79 5.45 -3.08
N ILE A 144 14.34 5.73 -1.86
CA ILE A 144 14.31 7.08 -1.29
C ILE A 144 15.74 7.62 -1.10
N LEU A 145 16.69 6.78 -0.68
CA LEU A 145 18.10 7.16 -0.57
C LEU A 145 18.69 7.58 -1.93
N PHE A 146 18.31 6.93 -3.03
CA PHE A 146 18.67 7.41 -4.37
C PHE A 146 18.02 8.76 -4.68
N LYS A 147 16.77 9.00 -4.28
CA LYS A 147 16.08 10.30 -4.46
C LYS A 147 16.70 11.44 -3.62
N CYS A 148 17.43 11.14 -2.55
CA CYS A 148 18.22 12.14 -1.82
C CYS A 148 19.38 12.72 -2.65
N ALA A 149 19.83 12.02 -3.69
CA ALA A 149 20.86 12.48 -4.62
C ALA A 149 20.29 12.98 -5.97
N ASP A 150 18.97 13.21 -6.05
CA ASP A 150 18.31 13.64 -7.28
C ASP A 150 18.74 15.05 -7.71
N SER A 151 18.84 15.29 -9.01
CA SER A 151 19.06 16.62 -9.58
C SER A 151 17.98 17.65 -9.21
N ASN A 152 16.75 17.19 -8.97
CA ASN A 152 15.63 18.03 -8.56
C ASN A 152 15.68 18.29 -7.05
N ARG A 153 16.08 19.51 -6.66
CA ARG A 153 16.16 19.94 -5.24
C ARG A 153 14.88 19.71 -4.44
N ARG A 154 13.69 19.77 -5.06
CA ARG A 154 12.43 19.48 -4.37
C ARG A 154 12.32 18.00 -3.98
N ASN A 155 12.76 17.09 -4.85
CA ASN A 155 12.85 15.66 -4.54
C ASN A 155 13.84 15.44 -3.40
N VAL A 156 15.03 16.06 -3.46
CA VAL A 156 16.06 15.93 -2.42
C VAL A 156 15.54 16.40 -1.06
N GLN A 157 14.99 17.61 -0.99
CA GLN A 157 14.50 18.17 0.27
C GLN A 157 13.40 17.30 0.87
N LEU A 158 12.48 16.81 0.03
CA LEU A 158 11.40 15.94 0.48
C LEU A 158 11.93 14.59 0.98
N SER A 159 12.85 13.97 0.23
CA SER A 159 13.42 12.65 0.54
C SER A 159 14.23 12.65 1.84
N VAL A 160 15.00 13.72 2.09
CA VAL A 160 15.77 13.87 3.34
C VAL A 160 14.85 14.09 4.54
N SER A 161 13.70 14.74 4.34
CA SER A 161 12.76 15.08 5.42
C SER A 161 11.73 14.00 5.75
N THR A 162 11.63 12.98 4.88
CA THR A 162 10.65 11.89 5.01
C THR A 162 11.21 10.77 5.86
#